data_AF-A0A7C5KHK3-F1
#
_entry.id   AF-A0A7C5KHK3-F1
#
_cell.length_a   1.000
_cell.length_b   1.000
_cell.length_c   1.000
_cell.angle_alpha   90.00
_cell.angle_beta   90.00
_cell.angle_gamma   90.00
#
_symmetry.space_group_name_H-M   'P 1'
#
loop_
_entity.id
_entity.type
_entity.pdbx_description
1 polymer ?
#
loop_
_entity_poly.entity_id
_entity_poly.type
_entity_poly.pdbx_seq_one_letter_code
_entity_poly.pdbx_strand_id
1 'polypeptide(L)'
;MLPDWKEKLRENVQKVKERVQRAKELAKRTDEVFILPVTKTKSTEIIRALNDLGFSVFGENRVREAKEKFRELNNVKFEMIGHLQTNKVKDAIDIFV
;
A
#
# COMPACT_ATOMS: atom_id res chain seq x y z
N MET A 1 7.07 -7.69 23.08
CA MET A 1 7.03 -8.69 21.99
C MET A 1 6.03 -8.19 20.96
N LEU A 2 6.36 -8.15 19.67
CA LEU A 2 5.38 -7.78 18.64
C LEU A 2 4.33 -8.90 18.52
N PRO A 3 3.07 -8.59 18.18
CA PRO A 3 2.09 -9.61 17.81
C PRO A 3 2.63 -10.48 16.67
N ASP A 4 2.36 -11.79 16.71
CA ASP A 4 2.84 -12.78 15.72
C ASP A 4 2.63 -12.33 14.26
N TRP A 5 1.48 -11.73 13.97
CA TRP A 5 1.16 -11.27 12.62
C TRP A 5 2.04 -10.11 12.14
N LYS A 6 2.58 -9.25 13.04
CA LYS A 6 3.48 -8.14 12.66
C LYS A 6 4.84 -8.67 12.26
N GLU A 7 5.36 -9.67 12.97
CA GLU A 7 6.60 -10.33 12.58
C GLU A 7 6.40 -11.05 11.23
N LYS A 8 5.27 -11.75 11.07
CA LYS A 8 4.95 -12.39 9.80
C LYS A 8 4.85 -11.40 8.64
N LEU A 9 4.26 -10.23 8.88
CA LEU A 9 4.17 -9.16 7.90
C LEU A 9 5.56 -8.65 7.49
N ARG A 10 6.46 -8.43 8.46
CA ARG A 10 7.84 -8.03 8.22
C ARG A 10 8.59 -9.06 7.38
N GLU A 11 8.49 -10.35 7.71
CA GLU A 11 9.09 -11.43 6.92
C GLU A 11 8.58 -11.41 5.46
N ASN A 12 7.27 -11.24 5.28
CA ASN A 12 6.66 -11.23 3.95
C ASN A 12 7.13 -10.02 3.13
N VAL A 13 7.22 -8.84 3.75
CA VAL A 13 7.75 -7.63 3.13
C VAL A 13 9.19 -7.85 2.68
N GLN A 14 10.04 -8.43 3.53
CA GLN A 14 11.43 -8.72 3.21
C GLN A 14 11.54 -9.68 2.01
N LYS A 15 10.78 -10.77 2.02
CA LYS A 15 10.71 -11.72 0.89
C LYS A 15 10.28 -11.06 -0.41
N VAL A 16 9.33 -10.13 -0.37
CA VAL A 16 8.89 -9.40 -1.57
C VAL A 16 9.99 -8.47 -2.07
N LYS A 17 10.65 -7.70 -1.19
CA LYS A 17 11.78 -6.82 -1.55
C LYS A 17 12.92 -7.61 -2.20
N GLU A 18 13.29 -8.76 -1.65
CA GLU A 18 14.32 -9.64 -2.22
C GLU A 18 13.94 -10.19 -3.59
N ARG A 19 12.68 -10.62 -3.76
CA ARG A 19 12.17 -11.08 -5.06
C ARG A 19 12.22 -10.00 -6.12
N VAL A 20 11.84 -8.77 -5.77
CA VAL A 20 11.93 -7.62 -6.68
C VAL A 20 13.36 -7.32 -7.05
N GLN A 21 14.27 -7.27 -6.06
CA GLN A 21 15.68 -7.00 -6.31
C GLN A 21 16.31 -8.05 -7.25
N ARG A 22 16.07 -9.34 -6.99
CA ARG A 22 16.55 -10.42 -7.87
C ARG A 22 15.99 -10.31 -9.28
N ALA A 23 14.71 -9.95 -9.43
CA ALA A 23 14.10 -9.77 -10.75
C ALA A 23 14.72 -8.58 -11.51
N LYS A 24 15.04 -7.47 -10.81
CA LYS A 24 15.74 -6.33 -11.41
C LYS A 24 17.14 -6.71 -11.90
N GLU A 25 17.90 -7.44 -11.10
CA GLU A 25 19.25 -7.91 -11.45
C GLU A 25 19.23 -8.81 -12.69
N LEU A 26 18.33 -9.79 -12.72
CA LEU A 26 18.16 -10.69 -13.87
C LEU A 26 17.76 -9.93 -15.15
N ALA A 27 16.90 -8.91 -15.01
CA ALA A 27 16.48 -8.06 -16.13
C ALA A 27 17.48 -6.95 -16.48
N LYS A 28 18.61 -6.83 -15.74
CA LYS A 28 19.59 -5.73 -15.86
C LYS A 28 18.93 -4.34 -15.80
N ARG A 29 17.88 -4.19 -14.99
CA ARG A 29 17.15 -2.91 -14.81
C ARG A 29 17.86 -2.01 -13.82
N THR A 30 18.12 -0.78 -14.23
CA THR A 30 18.76 0.26 -13.41
C THR A 30 17.76 1.27 -12.85
N ASP A 31 16.54 1.29 -13.37
CA ASP A 31 15.48 2.18 -12.94
C ASP A 31 14.89 1.77 -11.58
N GLU A 32 14.23 2.71 -10.92
CA GLU A 32 13.61 2.47 -9.61
C GLU A 32 12.33 1.65 -9.77
N VAL A 33 12.12 0.69 -8.86
CA VAL A 33 10.90 -0.12 -8.82
C VAL A 33 10.25 0.12 -7.47
N PHE A 34 9.06 0.72 -7.51
CA PHE A 34 8.25 0.91 -6.32
C PHE A 34 7.40 -0.33 -6.03
N ILE A 35 7.37 -0.74 -4.77
CA ILE A 35 6.44 -1.77 -4.29
C ILE A 35 5.25 -1.03 -3.71
N LEU A 36 4.08 -1.17 -4.34
CA LEU A 36 2.82 -0.61 -3.86
C LEU A 36 2.04 -1.70 -3.10
N PRO A 37 1.95 -1.66 -1.76
CA PRO A 37 1.14 -2.60 -1.01
C PRO A 37 -0.35 -2.36 -1.29
N VAL A 38 -1.06 -3.41 -1.70
CA VAL A 38 -2.51 -3.34 -1.93
C VAL A 38 -3.24 -3.65 -0.64
N THR A 39 -3.95 -2.65 -0.10
CA THR A 39 -4.53 -2.71 1.26
C THR A 39 -6.04 -2.87 1.27
N LYS A 40 -6.66 -3.14 0.11
CA LYS A 40 -8.09 -3.49 0.03
C LYS A 40 -8.44 -4.59 1.04
N THR A 41 -9.54 -4.40 1.74
CA THR A 41 -10.07 -5.23 2.83
C THR A 41 -9.11 -5.43 4.01
N LYS A 42 -8.08 -4.58 4.19
CA LYS A 42 -7.15 -4.62 5.34
C LYS A 42 -7.44 -3.49 6.31
N SER A 43 -7.24 -3.75 7.61
CA SER A 43 -7.43 -2.77 8.68
C SER A 43 -6.37 -1.66 8.62
N THR A 44 -6.69 -0.51 9.21
CA THR A 44 -5.74 0.61 9.38
C THR A 44 -4.53 0.21 10.22
N GLU A 45 -4.66 -0.78 11.12
CA GLU A 45 -3.53 -1.33 11.89
C GLU A 45 -2.47 -1.99 10.99
N ILE A 46 -2.89 -2.74 9.97
CA ILE A 46 -1.96 -3.34 8.99
C ILE A 46 -1.25 -2.23 8.20
N ILE A 47 -1.99 -1.18 7.82
CA ILE A 47 -1.43 -0.06 7.08
C ILE A 47 -0.39 0.69 7.92
N ARG A 48 -0.66 0.93 9.22
CA ARG A 48 0.33 1.50 10.14
C ARG A 48 1.56 0.62 10.27
N ALA A 49 1.38 -0.70 10.41
CA ALA A 49 2.51 -1.62 10.48
C ALA A 49 3.36 -1.62 9.18
N LEU A 50 2.74 -1.46 8.01
CA LEU A 50 3.47 -1.27 6.75
C LEU A 50 4.14 0.11 6.67
N ASN A 51 3.51 1.14 7.22
CA ASN A 51 4.10 2.47 7.32
C ASN A 51 5.38 2.47 8.18
N ASP A 52 5.36 1.77 9.31
CA ASP A 52 6.53 1.52 10.15
C ASP A 52 7.65 0.76 9.42
N LEU A 53 7.32 0.03 8.35
CA LEU A 53 8.27 -0.68 7.47
C LEU A 53 8.74 0.15 6.26
N GLY A 54 8.38 1.44 6.22
CA GLY A 54 8.82 2.41 5.23
C GLY A 54 7.87 2.63 4.04
N PHE A 55 6.67 2.06 4.05
CA PHE A 55 5.68 2.31 2.99
C PHE A 55 4.82 3.53 3.29
N SER A 56 4.80 4.51 2.39
CA SER A 56 3.96 5.72 2.52
C SER A 56 2.82 5.80 1.51
N VAL A 57 2.81 4.92 0.50
CA VAL A 57 1.80 4.88 -0.57
C VAL A 57 1.15 3.50 -0.62
N PHE A 58 -0.17 3.44 -0.73
CA PHE A 58 -0.96 2.22 -0.66
C PHE A 58 -2.02 2.14 -1.77
N GLY A 59 -2.20 0.95 -2.34
CA GLY A 59 -3.20 0.72 -3.38
C GLY A 59 -4.57 0.37 -2.81
N GLU A 60 -5.60 1.10 -3.22
CA GLU A 60 -7.00 0.83 -2.88
C GLU A 60 -7.87 0.63 -4.12
N ASN A 61 -8.86 -0.27 -4.00
CA ASN A 61 -9.77 -0.59 -5.10
C ASN A 61 -11.07 0.21 -5.07
N ARG A 62 -11.43 0.78 -3.91
CA ARG A 62 -12.75 1.40 -3.68
C ARG A 62 -12.58 2.72 -2.95
N VAL A 63 -13.14 3.78 -3.54
CA VAL A 63 -13.11 5.15 -2.98
C VAL A 63 -13.66 5.21 -1.56
N ARG A 64 -14.75 4.50 -1.28
CA ARG A 64 -15.36 4.47 0.06
C ARG A 64 -14.41 3.94 1.13
N GLU A 65 -13.74 2.83 0.84
CA GLU A 65 -12.81 2.20 1.77
C GLU A 65 -11.58 3.09 1.99
N ALA A 66 -11.03 3.66 0.91
CA ALA A 66 -9.96 4.64 1.00
C ALA A 66 -10.37 5.87 1.83
N LYS A 67 -11.60 6.38 1.68
CA LYS A 67 -12.13 7.50 2.47
C LYS A 67 -12.22 7.20 3.97
N GLU A 68 -12.60 5.98 4.33
CA GLU A 68 -12.67 5.55 5.73
C GLU A 68 -11.25 5.50 6.32
N LYS A 69 -10.29 4.88 5.61
CA LYS A 69 -8.89 4.78 6.04
C LYS A 69 -8.17 6.13 6.08
N PHE A 70 -8.39 6.99 5.10
CA PHE A 70 -7.80 8.31 4.98
C PHE A 70 -8.14 9.21 6.16
N ARG A 71 -9.33 9.06 6.75
CA ARG A 71 -9.74 9.81 7.94
C ARG A 71 -9.03 9.36 9.23
N GLU A 72 -8.56 8.12 9.27
CA GLU A 72 -7.90 7.53 10.44
C GLU A 72 -6.37 7.62 10.37
N LEU A 73 -5.81 7.67 9.17
CA LEU A 73 -4.38 7.58 8.92
C LEU A 73 -3.79 8.95 8.57
N ASN A 74 -2.70 9.31 9.24
CA ASN A 74 -1.88 10.47 8.91
C ASN A 74 -0.65 10.03 8.11
N ASN A 75 -0.12 10.90 7.25
CA ASN A 75 1.13 10.67 6.50
C ASN A 75 1.14 9.43 5.59
N VAL A 76 -0.02 9.08 5.03
CA VAL A 76 -0.16 8.04 4.01
C VAL A 76 -0.80 8.64 2.76
N LYS A 77 -0.47 8.07 1.60
CA LYS A 77 -1.12 8.36 0.33
C LYS A 77 -1.80 7.10 -0.19
N PHE A 78 -2.88 7.29 -0.94
CA PHE A 78 -3.56 6.20 -1.62
C PHE A 78 -3.45 6.37 -3.13
N GLU A 79 -3.21 5.27 -3.83
CA GLU A 79 -3.35 5.15 -5.28
C GLU A 79 -4.59 4.32 -5.60
N MET A 80 -5.43 4.85 -6.49
CA MET A 80 -6.62 4.13 -6.97
C MET A 80 -6.19 3.14 -8.05
N ILE A 81 -6.27 1.85 -7.73
CA ILE A 81 -5.93 0.76 -8.66
C ILE A 81 -7.15 -0.08 -9.09
N GLY A 82 -8.34 0.31 -8.61
CA GLY A 82 -9.62 -0.28 -8.97
C GLY A 82 -10.38 0.51 -10.02
N HIS A 83 -11.57 0.04 -10.37
CA HIS A 83 -12.47 0.77 -11.25
C HIS A 83 -13.06 2.00 -10.54
N LEU A 84 -12.90 3.18 -11.15
CA LEU A 84 -13.49 4.43 -10.65
C LEU A 84 -14.87 4.64 -11.27
N GLN A 85 -15.91 4.56 -10.44
CA GLN A 85 -17.28 4.86 -10.84
C GLN A 85 -17.48 6.38 -10.99
N THR A 86 -18.20 6.82 -12.03
CA THR A 86 -18.42 8.24 -12.34
C THR A 86 -18.97 9.05 -11.16
N ASN A 87 -19.91 8.48 -10.41
CA ASN A 87 -20.50 9.14 -9.23
C ASN A 87 -19.56 9.23 -8.02
N LYS A 88 -18.35 8.67 -8.09
CA LYS A 88 -17.33 8.71 -7.04
C LYS A 88 -16.12 9.57 -7.38
N VAL A 89 -16.08 10.19 -8.56
CA VAL A 89 -14.96 11.03 -9.00
C VAL A 89 -14.71 12.19 -8.02
N LYS A 90 -15.77 12.85 -7.53
CA LYS A 90 -15.63 13.96 -6.56
C LYS A 90 -14.97 13.54 -5.26
N ASP A 91 -15.35 12.39 -4.71
CA ASP A 91 -14.68 11.87 -3.51
C ASP A 91 -13.23 11.45 -3.82
N ALA A 92 -12.99 10.90 -5.02
CA ALA A 92 -11.70 10.36 -5.39
C ALA A 92 -10.60 11.43 -5.50
N ILE A 93 -10.90 12.60 -6.07
CA ILE A 93 -9.92 13.68 -6.21
C ILE A 93 -9.41 14.23 -4.88
N ASP A 94 -10.19 14.09 -3.80
CA ASP A 94 -9.80 14.56 -2.46
C ASP A 94 -8.94 13.53 -1.72
N ILE A 95 -8.96 12.27 -2.14
CA ILE A 95 -8.37 11.13 -1.41
C ILE A 95 -7.13 10.58 -2.13
N PHE A 96 -7.19 10.49 -3.45
CA PHE A 96 -6.14 9.93 -4.28
C PHE A 96 -5.37 11.09 -4.92
N VAL A 97 -4.07 11.19 -4.61
CA VAL A 97 -3.19 12.29 -5.03
C VAL A 97 -1.90 11.74 -5.62
#